data_AF-A0A6A3I643-F1
#
_entry.id   AF-A0A6A3I643-F1
#
_cell.length_a   1.000
_cell.length_b   1.000
_cell.length_c   1.000
_cell.angle_alpha   90.00
_cell.angle_beta   90.00
_cell.angle_gamma   90.00
#
_symmetry.space_group_name_H-M   'P 1'
#
loop_
_entity.id
_entity.type
_entity.pdbx_description
1 polymer ?
#
loop_
_entity_poly.entity_id
_entity_poly.type
_entity_poly.pdbx_seq_one_letter_code
_entity_poly.pdbx_strand_id
1 'polypeptide(L)'
;MGDTSVTFKPYMYPTELEDFDEDAPLPVRKRWWERFVHVAVQCGWSNRTKLYEFKLMVSPAVRNWRGQLPKHERRDWGRLSKRFKREYCRSKVSDAESYYTMTQDKDEKAVTFLYRLNLAAERAGVDNPEV
;
A
#
# COMPACT_ATOMS: atom_id res chain seq x y z
N MET A 1 -21.34 25.32 -33.79
CA MET A 1 -21.75 25.11 -32.39
C MET A 1 -21.15 23.79 -31.95
N GLY A 2 -20.15 23.83 -31.07
CA GLY A 2 -19.39 22.64 -30.67
C GLY A 2 -20.13 21.90 -29.57
N ASP A 3 -20.60 20.70 -29.90
CA ASP A 3 -21.27 19.79 -28.98
C ASP A 3 -20.26 19.37 -27.89
N THR A 4 -20.40 19.92 -26.69
CA THR A 4 -19.54 19.58 -25.56
C THR A 4 -20.19 18.41 -24.84
N SER A 5 -19.83 17.19 -25.24
CA SER A 5 -20.25 15.98 -24.52
C SER A 5 -19.62 15.99 -23.13
N VAL A 6 -20.40 16.39 -22.12
CA VAL A 6 -19.99 16.31 -20.71
C VAL A 6 -20.12 14.85 -20.29
N THR A 7 -19.01 14.11 -20.31
CA THR A 7 -18.96 12.74 -19.78
C THR A 7 -19.10 12.79 -18.27
N PHE A 8 -20.32 12.63 -17.78
CA PHE A 8 -20.62 12.52 -16.34
C PHE A 8 -20.05 11.19 -15.84
N LYS A 9 -18.84 11.22 -15.27
CA LYS A 9 -18.31 10.06 -14.55
C LYS A 9 -19.05 9.98 -13.21
N PRO A 10 -19.89 8.97 -12.97
CA PRO A 10 -20.55 8.84 -11.68
C PRO A 10 -19.46 8.84 -10.60
N TYR A 11 -19.63 9.68 -9.58
CA TYR A 11 -18.82 9.64 -8.38
C TYR A 11 -19.15 8.30 -7.70
N MET A 12 -18.48 7.23 -8.13
CA MET A 12 -18.56 5.95 -7.44
C MET A 12 -17.87 6.18 -6.10
N TYR A 13 -18.69 6.43 -5.09
CA TYR A 13 -18.22 6.68 -3.74
C TYR A 13 -17.35 5.48 -3.30
N PRO A 14 -16.26 5.68 -2.55
CA PRO A 14 -15.44 4.58 -2.02
C PRO A 14 -16.14 3.71 -0.98
N THR A 15 -17.47 3.58 -0.98
CA THR A 15 -18.26 2.91 0.06
C THR A 15 -17.88 1.44 0.26
N GLU A 16 -17.16 0.83 -0.69
CA GLU A 16 -16.64 -0.54 -0.56
C GLU A 16 -15.22 -0.65 0.02
N LEU A 17 -14.53 0.47 0.19
CA LEU A 17 -13.21 0.49 0.81
C LEU A 17 -13.40 0.75 2.30
N GLU A 18 -13.09 -0.24 3.13
CA GLU A 18 -13.06 -0.08 4.57
C GLU A 18 -11.98 0.94 4.97
N ASP A 19 -12.07 1.49 6.18
CA ASP A 19 -11.02 2.36 6.71
C ASP A 19 -9.69 1.61 6.81
N PHE A 20 -8.59 2.34 6.62
CA PHE A 20 -7.26 1.78 6.81
C PHE A 20 -7.00 1.49 8.29
N ASP A 21 -6.66 0.24 8.57
CA ASP A 21 -6.20 -0.25 9.87
C ASP A 21 -4.66 -0.40 9.86
N GLU A 22 -3.99 0.38 10.71
CA GLU A 22 -2.54 0.36 10.90
C GLU A 22 -2.00 -0.92 11.55
N ASP A 23 -2.83 -1.61 12.33
CA ASP A 23 -2.47 -2.82 13.07
C ASP A 23 -2.74 -4.10 12.28
N ALA A 24 -3.47 -3.98 11.15
CA ALA A 24 -3.73 -5.10 10.27
C ALA A 24 -2.42 -5.74 9.74
N PRO A 25 -2.42 -7.05 9.42
CA PRO A 25 -1.28 -7.72 8.82
C PRO A 25 -0.77 -6.99 7.56
N LEU A 26 0.54 -6.98 7.35
CA LEU A 26 1.17 -6.27 6.22
C LEU A 26 0.51 -6.55 4.84
N PRO A 27 0.13 -7.79 4.49
CA PRO A 27 -0.55 -8.07 3.22
C PRO A 27 -1.90 -7.33 3.09
N VAL A 28 -2.65 -7.21 4.19
CA VAL A 28 -3.94 -6.49 4.24
C VAL A 28 -3.71 -4.99 4.02
N ARG A 29 -2.73 -4.41 4.72
CA ARG A 29 -2.34 -2.99 4.55
C ARG A 29 -1.87 -2.68 3.12
N LYS A 30 -1.09 -3.56 2.49
CA LYS A 30 -0.67 -3.42 1.10
C LYS A 30 -1.85 -3.46 0.13
N ARG A 31 -2.74 -4.44 0.30
CA ARG A 31 -3.94 -4.60 -0.53
C ARG A 31 -4.87 -3.39 -0.41
N TRP A 32 -5.04 -2.85 0.79
CA TRP A 32 -5.80 -1.62 0.99
C TRP A 32 -5.22 -0.46 0.18
N TRP A 33 -3.90 -0.26 0.26
CA TRP A 33 -3.21 0.80 -0.48
C TRP A 33 -3.39 0.66 -1.99
N GLU A 34 -3.29 -0.56 -2.51
CA GLU A 34 -3.51 -0.86 -3.94
C GLU A 34 -4.95 -0.55 -4.36
N ARG A 35 -5.96 -0.96 -3.57
CA ARG A 35 -7.36 -0.64 -3.82
C ARG A 35 -7.61 0.87 -3.80
N PHE A 36 -7.09 1.58 -2.81
CA PHE A 36 -7.21 3.04 -2.72
C PHE A 36 -6.67 3.73 -3.98
N VAL A 37 -5.45 3.36 -4.41
CA VAL A 37 -4.83 3.94 -5.60
C VAL A 37 -5.60 3.57 -6.87
N HIS A 38 -6.09 2.33 -6.97
CA HIS A 38 -6.90 1.87 -8.10
C HIS A 38 -8.18 2.68 -8.25
N VAL A 39 -8.95 2.84 -7.16
CA VAL A 39 -10.17 3.66 -7.13
C VAL A 39 -9.84 5.11 -7.51
N ALA A 40 -8.77 5.67 -6.95
CA ALA A 40 -8.35 7.04 -7.27
C ALA A 40 -8.00 7.23 -8.76
N VAL A 41 -7.47 6.20 -9.43
CA VAL A 41 -7.20 6.22 -10.87
C VAL A 41 -8.50 6.07 -11.68
N GLN A 42 -9.34 5.09 -11.34
CA GLN A 42 -10.62 4.85 -12.03
C GLN A 42 -11.54 6.08 -11.97
N CYS A 43 -11.65 6.70 -10.80
CA CYS A 43 -12.45 7.90 -10.60
C CYS A 43 -11.77 9.19 -11.11
N GLY A 44 -10.55 9.10 -11.67
CA GLY A 44 -9.83 10.26 -12.20
C GLY A 44 -9.54 11.34 -11.15
N TRP A 45 -9.25 10.94 -9.90
CA TRP A 45 -9.08 11.87 -8.80
C TRP A 45 -7.87 12.77 -8.98
N SER A 46 -8.08 14.07 -8.76
CA SER A 46 -7.01 15.04 -8.62
C SER A 46 -6.15 14.75 -7.39
N ASN A 47 -4.92 15.28 -7.32
CA ASN A 47 -4.09 15.18 -6.12
C ASN A 47 -4.78 15.77 -4.88
N ARG A 48 -5.59 16.83 -5.04
CA ARG A 48 -6.36 17.43 -3.95
C ARG A 48 -7.45 16.49 -3.45
N THR A 49 -8.15 15.82 -4.36
CA THR A 49 -9.17 14.80 -4.03
C THR A 49 -8.52 13.63 -3.30
N LYS A 50 -7.40 13.09 -3.81
CA LYS A 50 -6.65 12.01 -3.15
C LYS A 50 -6.25 12.36 -1.71
N LEU A 51 -5.78 13.58 -1.48
CA LEU A 51 -5.41 14.05 -0.13
C LEU A 51 -6.61 14.16 0.82
N TYR A 52 -7.77 14.56 0.30
CA TYR A 52 -8.99 14.68 1.07
C TYR A 52 -9.55 13.28 1.42
N GLU A 53 -9.75 12.44 0.41
CA GLU A 53 -10.27 11.08 0.58
C GLU A 53 -9.34 10.24 1.45
N PHE A 54 -8.01 10.31 1.23
CA PHE A 54 -7.05 9.65 2.09
C PHE A 54 -7.17 10.07 3.56
N LYS A 55 -7.47 11.34 3.84
CA LYS A 55 -7.66 11.80 5.23
C LYS A 55 -8.94 11.19 5.85
N LEU A 56 -9.99 10.96 5.05
CA LEU A 56 -11.24 10.38 5.54
C LEU A 56 -11.10 8.88 5.80
N MET A 57 -10.40 8.18 4.93
CA MET A 57 -10.35 6.71 4.90
C MET A 57 -9.23 6.11 5.75
N VAL A 58 -8.53 6.91 6.57
CA VAL A 58 -7.45 6.42 7.43
C VAL A 58 -7.76 6.64 8.89
N SER A 59 -7.28 5.71 9.72
CA SER A 59 -7.50 5.73 11.16
C SER A 59 -7.08 7.04 11.84
N PRO A 60 -7.59 7.30 13.07
CA PRO A 60 -7.12 8.41 13.89
C PRO A 60 -5.59 8.43 14.08
N ALA A 61 -4.93 7.29 14.26
CA ALA A 61 -3.49 7.25 14.48
C ALA A 61 -2.73 7.69 13.21
N VAL A 62 -3.13 7.21 12.03
CA VAL A 62 -2.53 7.65 10.76
C VAL A 62 -2.81 9.12 10.49
N ARG A 63 -3.99 9.65 10.85
CA ARG A 63 -4.28 11.09 10.79
C ARG A 63 -3.37 11.90 11.71
N ASN A 64 -3.10 11.41 12.91
CA ASN A 64 -2.19 12.06 13.87
C ASN A 64 -0.75 12.03 13.37
N TRP A 65 -0.26 10.89 12.88
CA TRP A 65 1.03 10.77 12.21
C TRP A 65 1.15 11.76 11.05
N ARG A 66 0.13 11.82 10.18
CA ARG A 66 0.09 12.79 9.08
C ARG A 66 0.18 14.22 9.62
N GLY A 67 -0.46 14.53 10.76
CA GLY A 67 -0.42 15.83 11.41
C GLY A 67 0.97 16.29 11.84
N GLN A 68 1.87 15.35 12.15
CA GLN A 68 3.26 15.62 12.54
C GLN A 68 4.16 15.97 11.35
N LEU A 69 3.70 15.75 10.11
CA LEU A 69 4.50 16.01 8.91
C LEU A 69 4.54 17.51 8.55
N PRO A 70 5.63 18.01 7.94
CA PRO A 70 5.71 19.37 7.42
C PRO A 70 4.56 19.69 6.47
N LYS A 71 4.09 20.95 6.48
CA LYS A 71 2.93 21.39 5.67
C LYS A 71 3.10 21.09 4.17
N HIS A 72 4.32 21.26 3.65
CA HIS A 72 4.62 21.02 2.24
C HIS A 72 4.56 19.52 1.87
N GLU A 73 4.88 18.61 2.80
CA GLU A 73 4.70 17.17 2.59
C GLU A 73 3.23 16.77 2.70
N ARG A 74 2.49 17.32 3.67
CA ARG A 74 1.05 17.01 3.86
C ARG A 74 0.17 17.41 2.68
N ARG A 75 0.60 18.41 1.91
CA ARG A 75 -0.15 19.00 0.78
C ARG A 75 0.29 18.48 -0.58
N ASP A 76 1.36 17.71 -0.63
CA ASP A 76 1.86 17.09 -1.86
C ASP A 76 1.52 15.59 -1.83
N TRP A 77 0.62 15.17 -2.73
CA TRP A 77 0.19 13.77 -2.80
C TRP A 77 1.37 12.83 -3.07
N GLY A 78 2.32 13.20 -3.93
CA GLY A 78 3.46 12.37 -4.29
C GLY A 78 4.41 12.12 -3.11
N ARG A 79 4.66 13.15 -2.29
CA ARG A 79 5.48 13.05 -1.08
C ARG A 79 4.75 12.28 0.02
N LEU A 80 3.49 12.63 0.29
CA LEU A 80 2.69 11.97 1.33
C LEU A 80 2.52 10.48 1.04
N SER A 81 2.15 10.12 -0.18
CA SER A 81 1.92 8.72 -0.59
C SER A 81 3.18 7.86 -0.48
N LYS A 82 4.33 8.37 -0.94
CA LYS A 82 5.62 7.67 -0.81
C LYS A 82 5.98 7.44 0.65
N ARG A 83 5.78 8.44 1.51
CA ARG A 83 6.07 8.36 2.94
C ARG A 83 5.11 7.41 3.65
N PHE A 84 3.81 7.46 3.34
CA PHE A 84 2.80 6.54 3.86
C PHE A 84 3.11 5.09 3.49
N LYS A 85 3.37 4.81 2.20
CA LYS A 85 3.69 3.46 1.73
C LYS A 85 4.92 2.90 2.46
N ARG A 86 5.94 3.73 2.70
CA ARG A 86 7.14 3.33 3.44
C ARG A 86 6.83 3.01 4.91
N GLU A 87 6.04 3.82 5.57
CA GLU A 87 5.75 3.68 7.00
C GLU A 87 4.81 2.51 7.30
N TYR A 88 3.75 2.38 6.49
CA TYR A 88 2.61 1.52 6.79
C TYR A 88 2.40 0.37 5.80
N CYS A 89 3.08 0.35 4.65
CA CYS A 89 2.88 -0.69 3.64
C CYS A 89 4.18 -1.41 3.23
N ARG A 90 5.31 -1.16 3.90
CA ARG A 90 6.57 -1.90 3.71
C ARG A 90 6.90 -2.72 4.95
N SER A 91 7.62 -3.82 4.71
CA SER A 91 8.22 -4.58 5.81
C SER A 91 9.28 -3.72 6.48
N LYS A 92 9.38 -3.81 7.80
CA LYS A 92 10.50 -3.24 8.56
C LYS A 92 11.72 -4.17 8.60
N VAL A 93 11.49 -5.45 8.31
CA VAL A 93 12.52 -6.48 8.16
C VAL A 93 13.20 -6.28 6.81
N SER A 94 14.53 -6.31 6.79
CA SER A 94 15.29 -6.24 5.54
C SER A 94 15.08 -7.50 4.70
N ASP A 95 15.32 -7.44 3.39
CA ASP A 95 15.16 -8.62 2.53
C ASP A 95 16.13 -9.75 2.95
N ALA A 96 17.36 -9.42 3.35
CA ALA A 96 18.34 -10.38 3.86
C ALA A 96 17.91 -11.00 5.20
N GLU A 97 17.46 -10.20 6.15
CA GLU A 97 16.95 -10.70 7.44
C GLU A 97 15.72 -11.60 7.21
N SER A 98 14.81 -11.18 6.33
CA SER A 98 13.64 -11.98 5.96
C SER A 98 14.00 -13.33 5.36
N TYR A 99 15.15 -13.46 4.69
CA TYR A 99 15.65 -14.73 4.17
C TYR A 99 16.27 -15.59 5.28
N TYR A 100 17.22 -15.04 6.04
CA TYR A 100 17.96 -15.80 7.05
C TYR A 100 17.11 -16.22 8.27
N THR A 101 16.03 -15.50 8.57
CA THR A 101 15.12 -15.85 9.67
C THR A 101 13.86 -16.59 9.20
N MET A 102 13.79 -16.97 7.92
CA MET A 102 12.61 -17.61 7.37
C MET A 102 12.49 -19.07 7.85
N THR A 103 11.41 -19.39 8.57
CA THR A 103 11.12 -20.74 9.05
C THR A 103 9.82 -21.27 8.46
N GLN A 104 9.73 -22.57 8.24
CA GLN A 104 8.49 -23.24 7.81
C GLN A 104 7.47 -23.24 8.95
N ASP A 105 6.23 -22.87 8.66
CA ASP A 105 5.15 -22.95 9.66
C ASP A 105 4.69 -24.39 9.84
N LYS A 106 4.17 -24.73 11.03
CA LYS A 106 3.79 -26.12 11.39
C LYS A 106 2.79 -26.74 10.42
N ASP A 107 1.88 -25.94 9.86
CA ASP A 107 0.82 -26.38 8.95
C ASP A 107 1.12 -26.06 7.47
N GLU A 108 2.30 -25.51 7.18
CA GLU A 108 2.67 -25.14 5.82
C GLU A 108 3.23 -26.35 5.05
N LYS A 109 2.75 -26.54 3.82
CA LYS A 109 3.32 -27.54 2.90
C LYS A 109 4.75 -27.18 2.54
N ALA A 110 5.66 -28.15 2.55
CA ALA A 110 7.07 -27.96 2.23
C ALA A 110 7.31 -27.24 0.87
N VAL A 111 6.47 -27.51 -0.14
CA VAL A 111 6.57 -26.84 -1.44
C VAL A 111 6.24 -25.35 -1.36
N THR A 112 5.27 -24.96 -0.56
CA THR A 112 4.92 -23.55 -0.34
C THR A 112 6.05 -22.83 0.38
N PHE A 113 6.63 -23.48 1.38
CA PHE A 113 7.82 -22.98 2.09
C PHE A 113 8.98 -22.74 1.12
N LEU A 114 9.30 -23.72 0.27
CA LEU A 114 10.37 -23.63 -0.72
C LEU A 114 10.16 -22.44 -1.68
N TYR A 115 8.93 -22.24 -2.17
CA TYR A 115 8.62 -21.13 -3.08
C TYR A 115 8.81 -19.76 -2.43
N ARG A 116 8.38 -19.56 -1.18
CA ARG A 116 8.62 -18.28 -0.49
C ARG A 116 10.08 -18.07 -0.11
N LEU A 117 10.81 -19.15 0.20
CA LEU A 117 12.24 -19.10 0.50
C LEU A 117 13.04 -18.66 -0.73
N ASN A 118 12.77 -19.24 -1.90
CA ASN A 118 13.41 -18.86 -3.16
C ASN A 118 13.14 -17.40 -3.53
N LEU A 119 11.90 -16.94 -3.35
CA LEU A 119 11.54 -15.54 -3.58
C LEU A 119 12.26 -14.58 -2.62
N ALA A 120 12.48 -15.00 -1.36
CA ALA A 120 13.25 -14.21 -0.41
C ALA A 120 14.73 -14.17 -0.76
N ALA A 121 15.32 -15.28 -1.23
CA ALA A 121 16.69 -15.34 -1.70
C ALA A 121 16.94 -14.38 -2.87
N GLU A 122 16.06 -14.40 -3.87
CA GLU A 122 16.12 -13.48 -5.02
C GLU A 122 16.08 -12.00 -4.58
N ARG A 123 15.16 -11.65 -3.67
CA ARG A 123 15.06 -10.30 -3.12
C ARG A 123 16.28 -9.89 -2.30
N ALA A 124 16.89 -10.83 -1.61
CA ALA A 124 18.09 -10.62 -0.83
C ALA A 124 19.38 -10.58 -1.69
N GLY A 125 19.29 -10.90 -2.99
CA GLY A 125 20.46 -11.04 -3.86
C GLY A 125 21.35 -12.22 -3.47
N VAL A 126 20.77 -13.25 -2.86
CA VAL A 126 21.45 -14.49 -2.53
C VAL A 126 21.36 -15.41 -3.74
N ASP A 127 22.50 -15.65 -4.40
CA ASP A 127 22.58 -16.62 -5.49
C ASP A 127 22.18 -17.99 -4.96
N ASN A 128 21.15 -18.57 -5.56
CA ASN A 128 20.67 -19.90 -5.20
C ASN A 128 21.71 -20.94 -5.69
N PRO A 129 22.38 -21.72 -4.82
CA PRO A 129 23.41 -22.67 -5.27
C PRO A 129 22.85 -23.91 -5.98
N GLU A 130 21.52 -24.07 -6.07
CA GLU A 130 20.87 -25.32 -6.49
C GLU A 130 19.92 -25.17 -7.69
N VAL A 131 20.27 -24.36 -8.69
CA VAL A 131 19.68 -24.47 -10.05
C VAL A 131 20.77 -24.53 -11.09
#